data_AF-A0A2P5I9H5-F1
#
_entry.id   AF-A0A2P5I9H5-F1
#
_cell.length_a   1.000
_cell.length_b   1.000
_cell.length_c   1.000
_cell.angle_alpha   90.00
_cell.angle_beta   90.00
_cell.angle_gamma   90.00
#
_symmetry.space_group_name_H-M   'P 1'
#
loop_
_entity.id
_entity.type
_entity.pdbx_description
1 polymer ?
#
loop_
_entity_poly.entity_id
_entity_poly.type
_entity_poly.pdbx_seq_one_letter_code
_entity_poly.pdbx_strand_id
1 'polypeptide(L)'
;MADEDEHLAYDGDDITDEKSNHDISEAPQAQPEVMDRHAQLEEVKAQQIIDACRRRDLEALQALAESPGGFIRDELRHQAWPILLGLPVRLPSDDDQKVSGTSHEQVRLTASEYVDDSWKSLQPHKEEEQVKLDVARAFVYYPHYESAQELAHQKQELSDLILSVLRRHPYLCYFQGYHDICQVFLLVLPQSLRSPAVARLSALRIRDFMLPTLSAAISQLHLIPEILRAADPRLAAHLPLHSDPFFALSGTITMYAHDVQSLNEITRLFDVLLAAEPVFSVYVFAQIVISRRDELFALPHAEPEILHSVLSKLPQPLGADVLVTDARALLAAHPPEQLPSWRSRVSPHSVLKTARSLRGCAGQSLAVGEYFFGRQMAEMRREERREKVQRLLWRYRGPARAVGVAVAFGVLAYWVRRSAVSGGVAAGPVRYMTALVSAWLQEPF
;
A
#
# COMPACT_ATOMS: atom_id res chain seq x y z
N MET A 1 50.30 33.82 56.72
CA MET A 1 49.92 34.14 58.11
C MET A 1 48.52 33.59 58.26
N ALA A 2 48.35 32.29 58.46
CA ALA A 2 48.69 31.47 59.64
C ALA A 2 47.78 31.78 60.84
N ASP A 3 47.37 30.68 61.50
CA ASP A 3 46.65 30.51 62.78
C ASP A 3 45.12 30.39 62.60
N GLU A 4 44.46 29.21 62.63
CA GLU A 4 44.41 28.07 63.59
C GLU A 4 43.76 28.38 64.97
N ASP A 5 43.03 27.37 65.45
CA ASP A 5 42.42 27.14 66.79
C ASP A 5 41.02 27.75 67.07
N GLU A 6 40.04 27.09 67.72
CA GLU A 6 40.00 25.82 68.46
C GLU A 6 38.53 25.38 68.76
N HIS A 7 38.30 24.07 68.81
CA HIS A 7 37.40 23.24 69.65
C HIS A 7 35.96 23.66 70.08
N LEU A 8 35.01 22.72 69.89
CA LEU A 8 34.30 22.01 70.99
C LEU A 8 33.47 20.79 70.51
N ALA A 9 33.81 19.63 71.07
CA ALA A 9 33.04 18.37 71.21
C ALA A 9 31.93 18.55 72.30
N TYR A 10 30.90 17.73 72.57
CA TYR A 10 30.49 16.32 72.35
C TYR A 10 28.98 16.25 72.75
N ASP A 11 28.10 15.48 72.08
CA ASP A 11 27.37 14.26 72.55
C ASP A 11 25.91 14.43 72.03
N GLY A 12 25.11 13.46 71.61
CA GLY A 12 25.15 12.00 71.52
C GLY A 12 23.75 11.57 71.07
N ASP A 13 23.63 10.51 70.26
CA ASP A 13 22.59 9.47 70.41
C ASP A 13 22.71 8.45 69.27
N ASP A 14 23.03 7.23 69.71
CA ASP A 14 23.04 5.96 69.00
C ASP A 14 21.60 5.42 68.91
N ILE A 15 21.30 4.59 67.90
CA ILE A 15 20.31 3.48 67.86
C ILE A 15 20.09 3.03 66.40
N THR A 16 20.89 2.03 66.02
CA THR A 16 20.59 0.78 65.27
C THR A 16 19.64 0.78 64.06
N ASP A 17 20.22 0.41 62.90
CA ASP A 17 19.57 -0.05 61.67
C ASP A 17 18.81 -1.38 61.83
N GLU A 18 17.49 -1.37 61.59
CA GLU A 18 16.69 -2.56 61.29
C GLU A 18 16.55 -2.76 59.77
N LYS A 19 17.11 -3.87 59.27
CA LYS A 19 16.87 -4.39 57.93
C LYS A 19 15.48 -5.03 57.88
N SER A 20 14.56 -4.46 57.09
CA SER A 20 13.33 -5.12 56.65
C SER A 20 13.39 -5.45 55.16
N ASN A 21 13.23 -6.75 54.90
CA ASN A 21 13.08 -7.43 53.62
C ASN A 21 12.05 -6.75 52.71
N HIS A 22 12.40 -6.49 51.44
CA HIS A 22 11.42 -6.26 50.39
C HIS A 22 11.77 -7.11 49.16
N ASP A 23 10.83 -7.99 48.83
CA ASP A 23 10.82 -8.90 47.68
C ASP A 23 11.15 -8.17 46.38
N ILE A 24 12.23 -8.59 45.72
CA ILE A 24 12.45 -8.31 44.31
C ILE A 24 11.83 -9.50 43.57
N SER A 25 10.69 -9.28 42.91
CA SER A 25 10.09 -10.29 42.03
C SER A 25 11.04 -10.57 40.86
N GLU A 26 11.73 -11.70 40.89
CA GLU A 26 12.43 -12.24 39.73
C GLU A 26 11.43 -12.49 38.59
N ALA A 27 11.71 -11.89 37.43
CA ALA A 27 11.02 -12.25 36.20
C ALA A 27 11.26 -13.75 35.90
N PRO A 28 10.25 -14.49 35.43
CA PRO A 28 10.37 -15.93 35.23
C PRO A 28 11.40 -16.23 34.13
N GLN A 29 12.56 -16.77 34.52
CA GLN A 29 13.55 -17.31 33.60
C GLN A 29 12.92 -18.47 32.82
N ALA A 30 12.84 -18.34 31.49
CA ALA A 30 12.32 -19.38 30.61
C ALA A 30 13.15 -20.67 30.78
N GLN A 31 12.48 -21.78 31.07
CA GLN A 31 13.11 -23.07 31.37
C GLN A 31 13.89 -23.60 30.14
N PRO A 32 15.10 -24.16 30.31
CA PRO A 32 16.00 -24.55 29.21
C PRO A 32 15.42 -25.60 28.25
N GLU A 33 14.52 -26.47 28.71
CA GLU A 33 13.84 -27.47 27.86
C GLU A 33 12.89 -26.86 26.82
N VAL A 34 12.27 -25.71 27.12
CA VAL A 34 11.36 -25.01 26.21
C VAL A 34 12.14 -24.35 25.08
N MET A 35 13.31 -23.80 25.40
CA MET A 35 14.19 -23.13 24.44
C MET A 35 14.78 -24.11 23.41
N ASP A 36 15.16 -25.31 23.83
CA ASP A 36 15.62 -26.39 22.94
C ASP A 36 14.53 -26.84 21.97
N ARG A 37 13.28 -26.98 22.45
CA ARG A 37 12.14 -27.35 21.59
C ARG A 37 11.80 -26.29 20.54
N HIS A 38 11.86 -25.00 20.89
CA HIS A 38 11.62 -23.92 19.93
C HIS A 38 12.68 -23.90 18.82
N ALA A 39 13.96 -24.02 19.18
CA ALA A 39 15.05 -24.09 18.20
C ALA A 39 14.90 -25.30 17.25
N GLN A 40 14.50 -26.46 17.79
CA GLN A 40 14.23 -27.64 16.96
C GLN A 40 13.08 -27.42 15.96
N LEU A 41 11.99 -26.77 16.38
CA LEU A 41 10.87 -26.46 15.49
C LEU A 41 11.25 -25.46 14.39
N GLU A 42 12.05 -24.45 14.72
CA GLU A 42 12.57 -23.50 13.73
C GLU A 42 13.47 -24.18 12.70
N GLU A 43 14.31 -25.13 13.12
CA GLU A 43 15.19 -25.85 12.20
C GLU A 43 14.40 -26.79 11.27
N VAL A 44 13.38 -27.48 11.79
CA VAL A 44 12.45 -28.27 10.96
C VAL A 44 11.77 -27.39 9.91
N LYS A 45 11.28 -26.20 10.32
CA LYS A 45 10.63 -25.26 9.40
C LYS A 45 11.62 -24.72 8.36
N ALA A 46 12.85 -24.42 8.77
CA ALA A 46 13.91 -23.98 7.85
C ALA A 46 14.17 -25.03 6.77
N GLN A 47 14.27 -26.31 7.13
CA GLN A 47 14.45 -27.40 6.18
C GLN A 47 13.26 -27.51 5.21
N GLN A 48 12.03 -27.37 5.69
CA GLN A 48 10.83 -27.34 4.84
C GLN A 48 10.86 -26.19 3.82
N ILE A 49 11.32 -25.00 4.23
CA ILE A 49 11.47 -23.84 3.35
C ILE A 49 12.55 -24.11 2.30
N ILE A 50 13.70 -24.64 2.69
CA ILE A 50 14.79 -25.01 1.77
C ILE A 50 14.31 -26.02 0.73
N ASP A 51 13.59 -27.07 1.17
CA ASP A 51 13.07 -28.10 0.28
C ASP A 51 11.99 -27.57 -0.67
N ALA A 52 11.15 -26.65 -0.20
CA ALA A 52 10.16 -25.95 -1.05
C ALA A 52 10.85 -25.04 -2.08
N CYS A 53 11.90 -24.30 -1.69
CA CYS A 53 12.72 -23.50 -2.59
C CYS A 53 13.38 -24.37 -3.67
N ARG A 54 14.04 -25.48 -3.28
CA ARG A 54 14.69 -26.42 -4.21
C ARG A 54 13.72 -26.97 -5.25
N ARG A 55 12.51 -27.34 -4.83
CA ARG A 55 11.46 -27.84 -5.73
C ARG A 55 10.71 -26.73 -6.48
N ARG A 56 10.99 -25.46 -6.19
CA ARG A 56 10.22 -24.28 -6.65
C ARG A 56 8.71 -24.45 -6.41
N ASP A 57 8.38 -25.01 -5.26
CA ASP A 57 7.02 -25.34 -4.87
C ASP A 57 6.34 -24.10 -4.27
N LEU A 58 5.73 -23.30 -5.15
CA LEU A 58 5.07 -22.04 -4.77
C LEU A 58 3.92 -22.24 -3.77
N GLU A 59 3.23 -23.38 -3.83
CA GLU A 59 2.11 -23.68 -2.92
C GLU A 59 2.65 -24.00 -1.52
N ALA A 60 3.72 -24.80 -1.43
CA ALA A 60 4.40 -25.04 -0.16
C ALA A 60 5.01 -23.75 0.42
N LEU A 61 5.65 -22.93 -0.41
CA LEU A 61 6.19 -21.63 0.02
C LEU A 61 5.10 -20.69 0.53
N GLN A 62 3.92 -20.69 -0.12
CA GLN A 62 2.78 -19.92 0.35
C GLN A 62 2.29 -20.40 1.71
N ALA A 63 2.10 -21.71 1.90
CA ALA A 63 1.68 -22.26 3.19
C ALA A 63 2.70 -21.95 4.30
N LEU A 64 4.00 -22.04 4.00
CA LEU A 64 5.08 -21.74 4.94
C LEU A 64 5.15 -20.25 5.29
N ALA A 65 4.95 -19.35 4.31
CA ALA A 65 4.85 -17.92 4.56
C ALA A 65 3.67 -17.57 5.47
N GLU A 66 2.52 -18.23 5.27
CA GLU A 66 1.31 -18.01 6.07
C GLU A 66 1.43 -18.57 7.50
N SER A 67 2.15 -19.68 7.67
CA SER A 67 2.35 -20.30 8.99
C SER A 67 3.14 -19.39 9.97
N PRO A 68 2.97 -19.57 11.30
CA PRO A 68 3.55 -18.70 12.32
C PRO A 68 5.06 -18.46 12.13
N GLY A 69 5.48 -17.19 12.19
CA GLY A 69 6.86 -16.77 11.98
C GLY A 69 7.33 -16.66 10.51
N GLY A 70 6.51 -17.04 9.52
CA GLY A 70 6.85 -16.87 8.09
C GLY A 70 8.15 -17.58 7.69
N PHE A 71 9.06 -16.90 6.98
CA PHE A 71 10.35 -17.49 6.58
C PHE A 71 11.44 -17.40 7.64
N ILE A 72 11.13 -16.89 8.84
CA ILE A 72 11.96 -16.86 10.07
C ILE A 72 13.22 -15.98 9.96
N ARG A 73 14.08 -16.15 8.94
CA ARG A 73 15.39 -15.49 8.80
C ARG A 73 15.70 -15.09 7.36
N ASP A 74 16.57 -14.09 7.20
CA ASP A 74 16.85 -13.48 5.90
C ASP A 74 17.52 -14.46 4.93
N GLU A 75 18.34 -15.41 5.41
CA GLU A 75 18.98 -16.42 4.54
C GLU A 75 17.96 -17.30 3.80
N LEU A 76 16.79 -17.51 4.42
CA LEU A 76 15.67 -18.23 3.80
C LEU A 76 14.89 -17.31 2.86
N ARG A 77 14.72 -16.02 3.21
CA ARG A 77 14.11 -15.00 2.33
C ARG A 77 14.92 -14.75 1.06
N HIS A 78 16.26 -14.79 1.15
CA HIS A 78 17.17 -14.70 0.00
C HIS A 78 16.86 -15.74 -1.08
N GLN A 79 16.28 -16.89 -0.69
CA GLN A 79 15.89 -17.96 -1.60
C GLN A 79 14.40 -17.86 -1.97
N ALA A 80 13.53 -17.68 -0.98
CA ALA A 80 12.08 -17.74 -1.15
C ALA A 80 11.52 -16.52 -1.89
N TRP A 81 11.89 -15.29 -1.51
CA TRP A 81 11.33 -14.07 -2.11
C TRP A 81 11.59 -13.96 -3.61
N PRO A 82 12.81 -14.24 -4.13
CA PRO A 82 13.05 -14.27 -5.57
C PRO A 82 12.15 -15.28 -6.30
N ILE A 83 11.95 -16.47 -5.73
CA ILE A 83 11.09 -17.51 -6.31
C ILE A 83 9.64 -17.05 -6.34
N LEU A 84 9.12 -16.50 -5.24
CA LEU A 84 7.75 -15.95 -5.15
C LEU A 84 7.53 -14.82 -6.15
N LEU A 85 8.54 -13.98 -6.37
CA LEU A 85 8.50 -12.92 -7.37
C LEU A 85 8.67 -13.45 -8.79
N GLY A 86 9.10 -14.69 -9.00
CA GLY A 86 9.30 -15.29 -10.32
C GLY A 86 10.64 -14.92 -10.97
N LEU A 87 11.67 -14.66 -10.16
CA LEU A 87 13.03 -14.46 -10.67
C LEU A 87 13.64 -15.80 -11.10
N PRO A 88 14.38 -15.81 -12.23
CA PRO A 88 15.11 -16.99 -12.66
C PRO A 88 16.41 -17.09 -11.85
N VAL A 89 16.31 -17.61 -10.63
CA VAL A 89 17.45 -17.83 -9.73
C VAL A 89 17.95 -19.27 -9.78
N ARG A 90 19.25 -19.49 -9.62
CA ARG A 90 19.88 -20.76 -9.26
C ARG A 90 20.16 -20.75 -7.76
N LEU A 91 19.80 -21.84 -7.10
CA LEU A 91 20.08 -22.04 -5.70
C LEU A 91 21.43 -22.75 -5.53
N PRO A 92 22.15 -22.55 -4.42
CA PRO A 92 23.39 -23.28 -4.14
C PRO A 92 23.23 -24.80 -4.25
N SER A 93 22.09 -25.33 -3.80
CA SER A 93 21.79 -26.75 -3.89
C SER A 93 21.55 -27.29 -5.30
N ASP A 94 21.50 -26.43 -6.33
CA ASP A 94 21.33 -26.85 -7.73
C ASP A 94 22.68 -27.27 -8.36
N ASP A 95 23.81 -26.89 -7.75
CA ASP A 95 25.15 -27.21 -8.27
C ASP A 95 25.66 -28.54 -7.69
N ASP A 96 25.70 -29.60 -8.52
CA ASP A 96 26.20 -30.95 -8.15
C ASP A 96 27.72 -31.01 -7.85
N GLN A 97 28.44 -29.89 -7.96
CA GLN A 97 29.90 -29.85 -7.76
C GLN A 97 30.25 -29.42 -6.33
N LYS A 98 30.95 -30.30 -5.61
CA LYS A 98 31.77 -29.92 -4.44
C LYS A 98 32.85 -28.94 -4.88
N VAL A 99 32.53 -27.66 -4.99
CA VAL A 99 33.52 -26.61 -5.21
C VAL A 99 34.22 -26.38 -3.87
N SER A 100 35.37 -27.03 -3.71
CA SER A 100 36.32 -26.76 -2.65
C SER A 100 36.88 -25.34 -2.82
N GLY A 101 36.30 -24.38 -2.10
CA GLY A 101 36.78 -23.01 -2.03
C GLY A 101 35.83 -22.12 -1.23
N THR A 102 36.37 -21.37 -0.29
CA THR A 102 35.71 -20.43 0.64
C THR A 102 35.04 -19.22 -0.04
N SER A 103 34.08 -19.45 -0.94
CA SER A 103 33.16 -18.41 -1.43
C SER A 103 31.77 -18.73 -0.92
N HIS A 104 31.22 -17.87 -0.06
CA HIS A 104 29.85 -17.98 0.44
C HIS A 104 28.87 -18.33 -0.70
N GLU A 105 28.23 -19.49 -0.61
CA GLU A 105 27.22 -19.99 -1.53
C GLU A 105 26.02 -19.03 -1.54
N GLN A 106 25.89 -18.23 -2.59
CA GLN A 106 24.84 -17.22 -2.73
C GLN A 106 23.88 -17.60 -3.85
N VAL A 107 22.60 -17.26 -3.67
CA VAL A 107 21.58 -17.33 -4.73
C VAL A 107 21.99 -16.41 -5.87
N ARG A 108 22.04 -16.95 -7.10
CA ARG A 108 22.48 -16.21 -8.30
C ARG A 108 21.38 -16.15 -9.35
N LEU A 109 21.31 -15.05 -10.10
CA LEU A 109 20.45 -14.98 -11.28
C LEU A 109 21.05 -15.83 -12.41
N THR A 110 20.20 -16.51 -13.17
CA THR A 110 20.63 -17.22 -14.38
C THR A 110 20.76 -16.30 -15.59
N ALA A 111 20.21 -15.09 -15.51
CA ALA A 111 20.22 -14.10 -16.58
C ALA A 111 21.06 -12.87 -16.19
N SER A 112 21.97 -12.46 -17.08
CA SER A 112 22.92 -11.36 -16.87
C SER A 112 22.31 -9.96 -16.98
N GLU A 113 21.03 -9.82 -17.32
CA GLU A 113 20.43 -8.53 -17.74
C GLU A 113 20.33 -7.46 -16.64
N TYR A 114 20.48 -7.83 -15.37
CA TYR A 114 20.19 -6.91 -14.25
C TYR A 114 21.36 -6.59 -13.33
N VAL A 115 22.53 -7.22 -13.52
CA VAL A 115 23.65 -7.13 -12.57
C VAL A 115 24.62 -5.99 -12.91
N ASP A 116 24.45 -5.34 -14.06
CA ASP A 116 25.38 -4.30 -14.52
C ASP A 116 24.93 -2.88 -14.14
N ASP A 117 25.90 -1.98 -13.93
CA ASP A 117 25.74 -0.54 -13.71
C ASP A 117 25.28 0.22 -14.97
N SER A 118 24.92 -0.52 -16.01
CA SER A 118 24.41 -0.04 -17.30
C SER A 118 23.28 0.99 -17.18
N TRP A 119 22.47 0.92 -16.13
CA TRP A 119 21.39 1.88 -15.87
C TRP A 119 21.88 3.33 -15.70
N LYS A 120 23.12 3.54 -15.25
CA LYS A 120 23.71 4.88 -15.07
C LYS A 120 23.85 5.62 -16.41
N SER A 121 23.95 4.88 -17.52
CA SER A 121 24.02 5.44 -18.88
C SER A 121 22.65 5.67 -19.55
N LEU A 122 21.56 5.15 -18.94
CA LEU A 122 20.20 5.39 -19.43
C LEU A 122 19.75 6.82 -19.13
N GLN A 123 18.73 7.27 -19.86
CA GLN A 123 18.16 8.60 -19.68
C GLN A 123 17.65 8.80 -18.25
N PRO A 124 17.88 9.98 -17.64
CA PRO A 124 17.33 10.30 -16.33
C PRO A 124 15.81 10.16 -16.29
N HIS A 125 15.30 9.64 -15.18
CA HIS A 125 13.88 9.54 -14.92
C HIS A 125 13.31 10.91 -14.53
N LYS A 126 12.01 11.13 -14.76
CA LYS A 126 11.39 12.45 -14.48
C LYS A 126 11.19 12.71 -12.98
N GLU A 127 11.17 11.67 -12.13
CA GLU A 127 10.99 11.77 -10.68
C GLU A 127 12.29 11.61 -9.84
N GLU A 128 13.50 11.71 -10.42
CA GLU A 128 14.74 11.52 -9.64
C GLU A 128 14.92 12.50 -8.49
N GLU A 129 14.48 13.75 -8.64
CA GLU A 129 14.51 14.73 -7.55
C GLU A 129 13.59 14.33 -6.39
N GLN A 130 12.43 13.74 -6.68
CA GLN A 130 11.54 13.23 -5.63
C GLN A 130 12.18 12.04 -4.91
N VAL A 131 12.83 11.13 -5.64
CA VAL A 131 13.60 10.01 -5.07
C VAL A 131 14.65 10.53 -4.10
N LYS A 132 15.44 11.54 -4.51
CA LYS A 132 16.47 12.16 -3.68
C LYS A 132 15.91 12.74 -2.37
N LEU A 133 14.80 13.47 -2.44
CA LEU A 133 14.15 14.06 -1.26
C LEU A 133 13.60 13.00 -0.29
N ASP A 134 13.06 11.91 -0.83
CA ASP A 134 12.50 10.83 -0.03
C ASP A 134 13.58 9.96 0.61
N VAL A 135 14.61 9.59 -0.15
CA VAL A 135 15.77 8.84 0.36
C VAL A 135 16.52 9.62 1.45
N ALA A 136 16.57 10.96 1.36
CA ALA A 136 17.13 11.79 2.42
C ALA A 136 16.41 11.59 3.77
N ARG A 137 15.14 11.19 3.76
CA ARG A 137 14.29 10.92 4.92
C ARG A 137 14.16 9.43 5.26
N ALA A 138 14.84 8.53 4.54
CA ALA A 138 14.81 7.09 4.78
C ALA A 138 15.62 6.65 6.02
N PHE A 139 15.43 5.40 6.43
CA PHE A 139 16.06 4.74 7.59
C PHE A 139 15.76 5.41 8.94
N VAL A 140 14.51 5.85 9.14
CA VAL A 140 14.07 6.49 10.39
C VAL A 140 13.98 5.49 11.54
N TYR A 141 13.39 4.32 11.29
CA TYR A 141 13.10 3.33 12.33
C TYR A 141 14.10 2.18 12.37
N TYR A 142 14.54 1.71 11.19
CA TYR A 142 15.45 0.58 11.10
C TYR A 142 16.31 0.63 9.82
N PRO A 143 17.54 0.08 9.88
CA PRO A 143 18.28 -0.26 11.09
C PRO A 143 18.90 0.99 11.73
N HIS A 144 19.37 0.87 12.98
CA HIS A 144 20.09 1.96 13.65
C HIS A 144 21.55 1.94 13.18
N TYR A 145 21.97 3.00 12.48
CA TYR A 145 23.35 3.15 12.05
C TYR A 145 24.13 3.99 13.05
N GLU A 146 25.30 3.50 13.45
CA GLU A 146 26.18 4.19 14.41
C GLU A 146 26.94 5.35 13.75
N SER A 147 27.26 5.22 12.46
CA SER A 147 28.02 6.23 11.72
C SER A 147 27.19 6.93 10.64
N ALA A 148 27.37 8.25 10.51
CA ALA A 148 26.75 9.03 9.45
C ALA A 148 27.23 8.59 8.05
N GLN A 149 28.45 8.03 7.96
CA GLN A 149 29.02 7.51 6.72
C GLN A 149 28.31 6.23 6.27
N GLU A 150 28.03 5.29 7.18
CA GLU A 150 27.22 4.10 6.87
C GLU A 150 25.81 4.48 6.44
N LEU A 151 25.16 5.39 7.17
CA LEU A 151 23.83 5.87 6.80
C LEU A 151 23.84 6.52 5.40
N ALA A 152 24.85 7.34 5.10
CA ALA A 152 25.00 7.96 3.78
C ALA A 152 25.22 6.92 2.68
N HIS A 153 26.05 5.90 2.93
CA HIS A 153 26.24 4.78 2.01
C HIS A 153 24.94 4.03 1.74
N GLN A 154 24.15 3.76 2.78
CA GLN A 154 22.89 3.03 2.64
C GLN A 154 21.81 3.84 1.93
N LYS A 155 21.78 5.16 2.16
CA LYS A 155 20.97 6.08 1.35
C LYS A 155 21.40 6.10 -0.11
N GLN A 156 22.70 6.06 -0.39
CA GLN A 156 23.19 5.96 -1.77
C GLN A 156 22.76 4.64 -2.42
N GLU A 157 22.93 3.50 -1.73
CA GLU A 157 22.49 2.19 -2.23
C GLU A 157 20.97 2.14 -2.47
N LEU A 158 20.16 2.75 -1.59
CA LEU A 158 18.71 2.85 -1.77
C LEU A 158 18.35 3.70 -2.99
N SER A 159 19.02 4.83 -3.16
CA SER A 159 18.86 5.69 -4.35
C SER A 159 19.22 4.92 -5.61
N ASP A 160 20.38 4.28 -5.65
CA ASP A 160 20.84 3.49 -6.80
C ASP A 160 19.87 2.36 -7.12
N LEU A 161 19.36 1.65 -6.11
CA LEU A 161 18.32 0.63 -6.28
C LEU A 161 17.07 1.21 -6.97
N ILE A 162 16.50 2.29 -6.44
CA ILE A 162 15.28 2.90 -6.99
C ILE A 162 15.51 3.40 -8.42
N LEU A 163 16.59 4.13 -8.65
CA LEU A 163 16.93 4.70 -9.96
C LEU A 163 17.23 3.61 -10.99
N SER A 164 17.88 2.52 -10.57
CA SER A 164 18.16 1.37 -11.44
C SER A 164 16.90 0.71 -11.97
N VAL A 165 15.79 0.75 -11.21
CA VAL A 165 14.48 0.24 -11.63
C VAL A 165 13.76 1.25 -12.51
N LEU A 166 13.67 2.52 -12.07
CA LEU A 166 12.94 3.55 -12.78
C LEU A 166 13.55 3.88 -14.16
N ARG A 167 14.88 3.95 -14.27
CA ARG A 167 15.54 4.21 -15.56
C ARG A 167 15.40 3.04 -16.55
N ARG A 168 15.37 1.80 -16.06
CA ARG A 168 15.13 0.61 -16.90
C ARG A 168 13.65 0.45 -17.30
N HIS A 169 12.74 0.99 -16.48
CA HIS A 169 11.30 0.92 -16.69
C HIS A 169 10.66 2.32 -16.62
N PRO A 170 11.00 3.23 -17.55
CA PRO A 170 10.64 4.66 -17.46
C PRO A 170 9.14 4.96 -17.61
N TYR A 171 8.32 3.93 -17.85
CA TYR A 171 6.86 4.05 -17.83
C TYR A 171 6.31 4.07 -16.40
N LEU A 172 7.02 3.50 -15.42
CA LEU A 172 6.62 3.48 -14.02
C LEU A 172 6.78 4.87 -13.42
N CYS A 173 5.75 5.40 -12.77
CA CYS A 173 5.79 6.69 -12.09
C CYS A 173 6.09 6.45 -10.61
N TYR A 174 7.08 7.15 -10.07
CA TYR A 174 7.41 7.07 -8.65
C TYR A 174 6.29 7.70 -7.80
N PHE A 175 5.91 7.04 -6.70
CA PHE A 175 5.02 7.60 -5.69
C PHE A 175 5.75 7.78 -4.35
N GLN A 176 5.39 8.81 -3.59
CA GLN A 176 5.98 9.05 -2.28
C GLN A 176 5.62 7.89 -1.32
N GLY A 177 6.66 7.26 -0.75
CA GLY A 177 6.56 6.04 0.06
C GLY A 177 7.07 4.77 -0.66
N TYR A 178 7.33 4.82 -1.97
CA TYR A 178 7.95 3.69 -2.68
C TYR A 178 9.37 3.35 -2.15
N HIS A 179 10.10 4.35 -1.64
CA HIS A 179 11.41 4.14 -1.01
C HIS A 179 11.33 3.25 0.24
N ASP A 180 10.25 3.30 1.02
CA ASP A 180 10.05 2.43 2.20
C ASP A 180 9.95 0.96 1.79
N ILE A 181 9.26 0.66 0.69
CA ILE A 181 9.23 -0.70 0.11
C ILE A 181 10.64 -1.11 -0.33
N CYS A 182 11.32 -0.25 -1.09
CA CYS A 182 12.65 -0.55 -1.62
C CYS A 182 13.69 -0.74 -0.51
N GLN A 183 13.54 -0.03 0.62
CA GLN A 183 14.37 -0.17 1.81
C GLN A 183 14.28 -1.59 2.38
N VAL A 184 13.08 -2.19 2.46
CA VAL A 184 12.92 -3.58 2.91
C VAL A 184 13.69 -4.54 2.01
N PHE A 185 13.59 -4.38 0.69
CA PHE A 185 14.35 -5.21 -0.26
C PHE A 185 15.86 -4.99 -0.19
N LEU A 186 16.31 -3.76 0.06
CA LEU A 186 17.72 -3.43 0.23
C LEU A 186 18.32 -4.14 1.45
N LEU A 187 17.58 -4.14 2.56
CA LEU A 187 18.01 -4.73 3.83
C LEU A 187 17.93 -6.26 3.82
N VAL A 188 16.96 -6.84 3.11
CA VAL A 188 16.76 -8.29 3.08
C VAL A 188 17.50 -8.97 1.94
N LEU A 189 17.52 -8.44 0.71
CA LEU A 189 18.08 -9.20 -0.42
C LEU A 189 19.56 -8.89 -0.69
N PRO A 190 20.34 -9.90 -1.15
CA PRO A 190 21.66 -9.68 -1.72
C PRO A 190 21.60 -8.70 -2.91
N GLN A 191 22.66 -7.90 -3.08
CA GLN A 191 22.72 -6.79 -4.05
C GLN A 191 22.27 -7.18 -5.46
N SER A 192 22.70 -8.35 -5.94
CA SER A 192 22.38 -8.86 -7.27
C SER A 192 20.89 -9.13 -7.49
N LEU A 193 20.10 -9.36 -6.43
CA LEU A 193 18.68 -9.71 -6.50
C LEU A 193 17.76 -8.51 -6.27
N ARG A 194 18.25 -7.42 -5.67
CA ARG A 194 17.44 -6.26 -5.27
C ARG A 194 16.69 -5.62 -6.44
N SER A 195 17.42 -5.13 -7.45
CA SER A 195 16.83 -4.42 -8.60
C SER A 195 15.85 -5.29 -9.40
N PRO A 196 16.18 -6.55 -9.77
CA PRO A 196 15.22 -7.46 -10.40
C PRO A 196 13.96 -7.73 -9.58
N ALA A 197 14.12 -7.96 -8.27
CA ALA A 197 13.00 -8.28 -7.38
C ALA A 197 12.05 -7.09 -7.30
N VAL A 198 12.59 -5.89 -7.07
CA VAL A 198 11.83 -4.65 -7.01
C VAL A 198 11.19 -4.33 -8.37
N ALA A 199 11.87 -4.52 -9.50
CA ALA A 199 11.29 -4.32 -10.83
C ALA A 199 10.05 -5.21 -11.06
N ARG A 200 10.13 -6.50 -10.66
CA ARG A 200 9.01 -7.44 -10.78
C ARG A 200 7.88 -7.12 -9.82
N LEU A 201 8.18 -6.76 -8.58
CA LEU A 201 7.19 -6.26 -7.63
C LEU A 201 6.43 -5.06 -8.23
N SER A 202 7.16 -4.07 -8.73
CA SER A 202 6.63 -2.81 -9.25
C SER A 202 5.76 -2.99 -10.49
N ALA A 203 6.15 -3.86 -11.42
CA ALA A 203 5.40 -4.07 -12.66
C ALA A 203 4.21 -5.05 -12.50
N LEU A 204 4.30 -6.01 -11.57
CA LEU A 204 3.37 -7.14 -11.53
C LEU A 204 2.46 -7.16 -10.29
N ARG A 205 2.87 -6.53 -9.19
CA ARG A 205 2.16 -6.62 -7.90
C ARG A 205 1.69 -5.29 -7.34
N ILE A 206 2.43 -4.21 -7.55
CA ILE A 206 2.06 -2.85 -7.08
C ILE A 206 1.91 -1.82 -8.20
N ARG A 207 1.84 -2.27 -9.46
CA ARG A 207 1.79 -1.42 -10.67
C ARG A 207 0.75 -0.31 -10.61
N ASP A 208 -0.41 -0.59 -10.03
CA ASP A 208 -1.50 0.37 -9.88
C ASP A 208 -1.09 1.61 -9.06
N PHE A 209 -0.12 1.48 -8.14
CA PHE A 209 0.41 2.59 -7.35
C PHE A 209 1.48 3.38 -8.12
N MET A 210 2.08 2.75 -9.14
CA MET A 210 3.08 3.35 -10.02
C MET A 210 2.46 4.08 -11.22
N LEU A 211 1.13 4.22 -11.27
CA LEU A 211 0.45 5.04 -12.28
C LEU A 211 0.65 6.54 -12.00
N PRO A 212 0.45 7.43 -12.98
CA PRO A 212 0.66 8.88 -12.80
C PRO A 212 -0.24 9.53 -11.73
N THR A 213 -1.32 8.87 -11.32
CA THR A 213 -2.19 9.31 -10.23
C THR A 213 -2.55 8.13 -9.34
N LEU A 214 -2.80 8.39 -8.05
CA LEU A 214 -3.23 7.38 -7.09
C LEU A 214 -4.70 6.97 -7.22
N SER A 215 -5.39 7.34 -8.30
CA SER A 215 -6.80 7.01 -8.53
C SER A 215 -7.06 5.50 -8.53
N ALA A 216 -6.16 4.72 -9.12
CA ALA A 216 -6.22 3.27 -9.08
C ALA A 216 -6.04 2.73 -7.66
N ALA A 217 -5.08 3.27 -6.90
CA ALA A 217 -4.88 2.93 -5.49
C ALA A 217 -6.15 3.20 -4.67
N ILE A 218 -6.71 4.41 -4.76
CA ILE A 218 -7.96 4.82 -4.10
C ILE A 218 -9.12 3.88 -4.48
N SER A 219 -9.19 3.47 -5.74
CA SER A 219 -10.22 2.50 -6.20
C SER A 219 -10.09 1.13 -5.52
N GLN A 220 -8.87 0.68 -5.22
CA GLN A 220 -8.64 -0.54 -4.45
C GLN A 220 -9.08 -0.36 -2.98
N LEU A 221 -8.83 0.80 -2.37
CA LEU A 221 -9.19 1.06 -0.97
C LEU A 221 -10.70 1.06 -0.72
N HIS A 222 -11.51 1.35 -1.75
CA HIS A 222 -12.98 1.27 -1.65
C HIS A 222 -13.50 -0.14 -1.34
N LEU A 223 -12.66 -1.18 -1.46
CA LEU A 223 -12.98 -2.52 -0.98
C LEU A 223 -13.01 -2.57 0.55
N ILE A 224 -12.22 -1.76 1.27
CA ILE A 224 -12.13 -1.78 2.74
C ILE A 224 -13.50 -1.51 3.38
N PRO A 225 -14.22 -0.41 3.07
CA PRO A 225 -15.56 -0.20 3.60
C PRO A 225 -16.54 -1.33 3.30
N GLU A 226 -16.43 -1.99 2.14
CA GLU A 226 -17.31 -3.10 1.76
C GLU A 226 -16.99 -4.38 2.55
N ILE A 227 -15.71 -4.68 2.76
CA ILE A 227 -15.25 -5.77 3.64
C ILE A 227 -15.73 -5.53 5.07
N LEU A 228 -15.55 -4.32 5.60
CA LEU A 228 -16.01 -3.96 6.94
C LEU A 228 -17.53 -4.11 7.09
N ARG A 229 -18.32 -3.63 6.11
CA ARG A 229 -19.79 -3.80 6.13
C ARG A 229 -20.23 -5.27 6.07
N ALA A 230 -19.47 -6.12 5.40
CA ALA A 230 -19.79 -7.55 5.30
C ALA A 230 -19.41 -8.31 6.58
N ALA A 231 -18.28 -7.98 7.19
CA ALA A 231 -17.73 -8.70 8.34
C ALA A 231 -18.20 -8.16 9.69
N ASP A 232 -18.24 -6.83 9.86
CA ASP A 232 -18.72 -6.15 11.07
C ASP A 232 -19.59 -4.93 10.71
N PRO A 233 -20.89 -5.15 10.41
CA PRO A 233 -21.81 -4.08 10.05
C PRO A 233 -21.94 -2.99 11.12
N ARG A 234 -21.77 -3.35 12.41
CA ARG A 234 -21.88 -2.40 13.53
C ARG A 234 -20.68 -1.46 13.54
N LEU A 235 -19.47 -1.99 13.36
CA LEU A 235 -18.26 -1.18 13.26
C LEU A 235 -18.33 -0.31 12.01
N ALA A 236 -18.72 -0.86 10.87
CA ALA A 236 -18.82 -0.12 9.63
C ALA A 236 -19.81 1.05 9.70
N ALA A 237 -20.92 0.90 10.44
CA ALA A 237 -21.89 1.97 10.65
C ALA A 237 -21.38 3.06 11.61
N HIS A 238 -20.39 2.76 12.45
CA HIS A 238 -19.80 3.70 13.39
C HIS A 238 -18.68 4.55 12.76
N LEU A 239 -18.01 4.01 11.74
CA LEU A 239 -16.87 4.67 11.09
C LEU A 239 -17.32 5.65 9.98
N PRO A 240 -16.56 6.74 9.74
CA PRO A 240 -16.87 7.74 8.72
C PRO A 240 -16.51 7.24 7.31
N LEU A 241 -17.23 6.23 6.82
CA LEU A 241 -16.92 5.52 5.55
C LEU A 241 -17.63 6.11 4.32
N HIS A 242 -18.07 7.37 4.39
CA HIS A 242 -18.81 8.05 3.31
C HIS A 242 -17.90 8.73 2.27
N SER A 243 -16.63 8.96 2.62
CA SER A 243 -15.62 9.55 1.74
C SER A 243 -14.63 8.52 1.24
N ASP A 244 -13.72 8.96 0.36
CA ASP A 244 -12.56 8.16 -0.02
C ASP A 244 -11.79 7.74 1.25
N PRO A 245 -11.43 6.45 1.38
CA PRO A 245 -10.80 5.91 2.59
C PRO A 245 -9.29 6.23 2.64
N PHE A 246 -8.97 7.53 2.66
CA PHE A 246 -7.58 8.02 2.70
C PHE A 246 -6.81 7.57 3.93
N PHE A 247 -7.52 7.26 5.04
CA PHE A 247 -6.90 6.69 6.24
C PHE A 247 -6.08 5.42 5.94
N ALA A 248 -6.46 4.64 4.93
CA ALA A 248 -5.79 3.40 4.56
C ALA A 248 -4.69 3.57 3.51
N LEU A 249 -4.54 4.77 2.93
CA LEU A 249 -3.70 4.97 1.76
C LEU A 249 -2.22 4.72 2.09
N SER A 250 -1.69 5.33 3.14
CA SER A 250 -0.26 5.19 3.53
C SER A 250 0.12 3.73 3.73
N GLY A 251 -0.61 3.02 4.60
CA GLY A 251 -0.32 1.62 4.92
C GLY A 251 -0.41 0.70 3.71
N THR A 252 -1.42 0.85 2.85
CA THR A 252 -1.59 -0.06 1.71
C THR A 252 -0.61 0.19 0.56
N ILE A 253 -0.35 1.45 0.19
CA ILE A 253 0.54 1.76 -0.96
C ILE A 253 2.01 1.49 -0.63
N THR A 254 2.40 1.60 0.64
CA THR A 254 3.77 1.32 1.11
C THR A 254 3.96 -0.11 1.58
N MET A 255 2.96 -0.98 1.39
CA MET A 255 2.96 -2.35 1.92
C MET A 255 3.27 -2.37 3.44
N TYR A 256 2.76 -1.39 4.17
CA TYR A 256 2.90 -1.16 5.61
C TYR A 256 4.32 -0.79 6.07
N ALA A 257 5.28 -0.69 5.15
CA ALA A 257 6.68 -0.44 5.49
C ALA A 257 6.92 0.95 6.08
N HIS A 258 6.03 1.91 5.78
CA HIS A 258 6.12 3.27 6.31
C HIS A 258 5.81 3.35 7.82
N ASP A 259 4.86 2.53 8.28
CA ASP A 259 4.27 2.66 9.62
C ASP A 259 4.80 1.60 10.60
N VAL A 260 5.23 0.43 10.11
CA VAL A 260 5.84 -0.63 10.94
C VAL A 260 7.27 -0.26 11.29
N GLN A 261 7.59 -0.22 12.58
CA GLN A 261 8.87 0.29 13.09
C GLN A 261 9.93 -0.80 13.34
N SER A 262 9.61 -2.06 13.07
CA SER A 262 10.50 -3.21 13.29
C SER A 262 10.78 -3.93 11.97
N LEU A 263 12.06 -4.17 11.67
CA LEU A 263 12.47 -4.96 10.51
C LEU A 263 11.91 -6.39 10.58
N ASN A 264 11.85 -6.99 11.77
CA ASN A 264 11.32 -8.35 11.93
C ASN A 264 9.82 -8.41 11.61
N GLU A 265 9.04 -7.45 12.11
CA GLU A 265 7.59 -7.42 11.85
C GLU A 265 7.28 -7.14 10.36
N ILE A 266 7.99 -6.20 9.74
CA ILE A 266 7.73 -5.87 8.33
C ILE A 266 8.17 -7.00 7.39
N THR A 267 9.30 -7.65 7.65
CA THR A 267 9.76 -8.79 6.83
C THR A 267 8.83 -9.99 6.97
N ARG A 268 8.34 -10.26 8.19
CA ARG A 268 7.29 -11.26 8.43
C ARG A 268 6.02 -10.99 7.63
N LEU A 269 5.60 -9.71 7.52
CA LEU A 269 4.44 -9.34 6.72
C LEU A 269 4.73 -9.46 5.21
N PHE A 270 5.92 -9.06 4.77
CA PHE A 270 6.35 -9.20 3.38
C PHE A 270 6.41 -10.66 2.93
N ASP A 271 6.81 -11.61 3.81
CA ASP A 271 6.78 -13.04 3.52
C ASP A 271 5.41 -13.46 2.95
N VAL A 272 4.32 -13.00 3.57
CA VAL A 272 2.94 -13.34 3.14
C VAL A 272 2.46 -12.46 2.02
N LEU A 273 2.73 -11.15 2.05
CA LEU A 273 2.29 -10.25 0.98
C LEU A 273 2.90 -10.62 -0.37
N LEU A 274 4.11 -11.18 -0.39
CA LEU A 274 4.73 -11.72 -1.60
C LEU A 274 4.16 -13.07 -2.01
N ALA A 275 3.74 -13.90 -1.06
CA ALA A 275 3.15 -15.21 -1.30
C ALA A 275 1.62 -15.18 -1.58
N ALA A 276 0.94 -14.07 -1.31
CA ALA A 276 -0.49 -13.90 -1.52
C ALA A 276 -0.84 -13.34 -2.90
N GLU A 277 -2.13 -13.25 -3.21
CA GLU A 277 -2.63 -12.32 -4.23
C GLU A 277 -2.58 -10.86 -3.74
N PRO A 278 -2.33 -9.85 -4.61
CA PRO A 278 -2.17 -8.47 -4.17
C PRO A 278 -3.35 -7.89 -3.38
N VAL A 279 -4.57 -8.34 -3.66
CA VAL A 279 -5.78 -7.89 -2.94
C VAL A 279 -5.71 -8.25 -1.45
N PHE A 280 -4.95 -9.27 -1.06
CA PHE A 280 -4.75 -9.63 0.33
C PHE A 280 -4.22 -8.47 1.19
N SER A 281 -3.40 -7.56 0.62
CA SER A 281 -2.96 -6.35 1.33
C SER A 281 -4.14 -5.52 1.81
N VAL A 282 -5.23 -5.44 1.06
CA VAL A 282 -6.44 -4.70 1.44
C VAL A 282 -7.17 -5.39 2.60
N TYR A 283 -7.17 -6.73 2.63
CA TYR A 283 -7.76 -7.51 3.72
C TYR A 283 -6.95 -7.42 5.00
N VAL A 284 -5.62 -7.33 4.91
CA VAL A 284 -4.77 -7.03 6.06
C VAL A 284 -5.21 -5.70 6.69
N PHE A 285 -5.42 -4.65 5.89
CA PHE A 285 -5.85 -3.35 6.43
C PHE A 285 -7.23 -3.45 7.09
N ALA A 286 -8.19 -4.08 6.42
CA ALA A 286 -9.52 -4.28 6.97
C ALA A 286 -9.49 -5.06 8.29
N GLN A 287 -8.64 -6.08 8.39
CA GLN A 287 -8.47 -6.86 9.62
C GLN A 287 -7.82 -6.04 10.74
N ILE A 288 -6.86 -5.15 10.43
CA ILE A 288 -6.30 -4.22 11.42
C ILE A 288 -7.42 -3.35 12.02
N VAL A 289 -8.32 -2.82 11.19
CA VAL A 289 -9.47 -2.03 11.66
C VAL A 289 -10.42 -2.87 12.52
N ILE A 290 -10.74 -4.10 12.11
CA ILE A 290 -11.61 -5.00 12.88
C ILE A 290 -10.99 -5.37 14.23
N SER A 291 -9.69 -5.66 14.28
CA SER A 291 -8.99 -6.02 15.52
C SER A 291 -9.03 -4.92 16.59
N ARG A 292 -9.22 -3.66 16.15
CA ARG A 292 -9.30 -2.47 17.00
C ARG A 292 -10.74 -2.04 17.27
N ARG A 293 -11.73 -2.91 17.03
CA ARG A 293 -13.16 -2.59 17.19
C ARG A 293 -13.52 -1.93 18.52
N ASP A 294 -12.99 -2.45 19.63
CA ASP A 294 -13.36 -1.95 20.96
C ASP A 294 -12.77 -0.56 21.24
N GLU A 295 -11.54 -0.29 20.76
CA GLU A 295 -10.92 1.04 20.78
C GLU A 295 -11.75 2.02 19.93
N LEU A 296 -12.15 1.62 18.72
CA LEU A 296 -12.89 2.47 17.81
C LEU A 296 -14.29 2.80 18.33
N PHE A 297 -15.00 1.84 18.94
CA PHE A 297 -16.31 2.10 19.55
C PHE A 297 -16.25 3.00 20.80
N ALA A 298 -15.10 3.08 21.48
CA ALA A 298 -14.92 3.97 22.61
C ALA A 298 -14.82 5.46 22.18
N LEU A 299 -14.56 5.71 20.89
CA LEU A 299 -14.45 7.06 20.34
C LEU A 299 -15.86 7.60 19.96
N PRO A 300 -16.15 8.88 20.22
CA PRO A 300 -17.43 9.46 19.83
C PRO A 300 -17.61 9.51 18.31
N HIS A 301 -18.77 9.06 17.81
CA HIS A 301 -19.14 9.15 16.39
C HIS A 301 -19.18 10.61 15.88
N ALA A 302 -19.40 11.59 16.76
CA ALA A 302 -19.50 13.00 16.39
C ALA A 302 -18.15 13.63 15.97
N GLU A 303 -17.03 12.89 16.07
CA GLU A 303 -15.67 13.40 15.85
C GLU A 303 -14.96 12.61 14.73
N PRO A 304 -15.39 12.76 13.45
CA PRO A 304 -14.88 11.98 12.32
C PRO A 304 -13.38 12.21 12.05
N GLU A 305 -12.83 13.37 12.41
CA GLU A 305 -11.41 13.67 12.27
C GLU A 305 -10.54 12.83 13.22
N ILE A 306 -11.01 12.60 14.45
CA ILE A 306 -10.31 11.74 15.41
C ILE A 306 -10.33 10.29 14.93
N LEU A 307 -11.50 9.80 14.50
CA LEU A 307 -11.61 8.47 13.91
C LEU A 307 -10.67 8.29 12.72
N HIS A 308 -10.60 9.28 11.82
CA HIS A 308 -9.67 9.23 10.70
C HIS A 308 -8.21 9.19 11.17
N SER A 309 -7.82 10.00 12.15
CA SER A 309 -6.45 10.01 12.70
C SER A 309 -6.07 8.67 13.33
N VAL A 310 -7.00 8.06 14.07
CA VAL A 310 -6.81 6.76 14.74
C VAL A 310 -6.72 5.62 13.73
N LEU A 311 -7.55 5.64 12.69
CA LEU A 311 -7.52 4.66 11.59
C LEU A 311 -6.26 4.76 10.73
N SER A 312 -5.64 5.94 10.64
CA SER A 312 -4.37 6.14 9.93
C SER A 312 -3.15 5.55 10.63
N LYS A 313 -3.26 5.16 11.91
CA LYS A 313 -2.16 4.57 12.67
C LYS A 313 -2.28 3.06 12.72
N LEU A 314 -1.18 2.34 12.52
CA LEU A 314 -1.12 0.90 12.74
C LEU A 314 -0.93 0.58 14.24
N PRO A 315 -1.44 -0.56 14.72
CA PRO A 315 -1.17 -1.01 16.08
C PRO A 315 0.32 -1.33 16.25
N GLN A 316 0.83 -1.11 17.46
CA GLN A 316 2.20 -1.41 17.85
C GLN A 316 2.17 -2.20 19.17
N PRO A 317 2.61 -3.48 19.19
CA PRO A 317 3.10 -4.27 18.04
C PRO A 317 1.99 -4.59 17.03
N LEU A 318 2.37 -4.97 15.81
CA LEU A 318 1.42 -5.29 14.74
C LEU A 318 0.72 -6.64 15.00
N GLY A 319 1.41 -7.58 15.65
CA GLY A 319 0.88 -8.92 15.88
C GLY A 319 0.70 -9.73 14.59
N ALA A 320 1.73 -9.72 13.73
CA ALA A 320 1.66 -10.19 12.34
C ALA A 320 1.08 -11.61 12.16
N ASP A 321 1.37 -12.57 13.05
CA ASP A 321 0.89 -13.96 12.91
C ASP A 321 -0.64 -14.08 13.07
N VAL A 322 -1.18 -13.44 14.11
CA VAL A 322 -2.64 -13.41 14.34
C VAL A 322 -3.31 -12.62 13.23
N LEU A 323 -2.74 -11.46 12.89
CA LEU A 323 -3.25 -10.60 11.81
C LEU A 323 -3.33 -11.33 10.47
N VAL A 324 -2.29 -12.07 10.09
CA VAL A 324 -2.27 -12.85 8.84
C VAL A 324 -3.34 -13.94 8.87
N THR A 325 -3.45 -14.68 9.97
CA THR A 325 -4.42 -15.77 10.14
C THR A 325 -5.85 -15.24 10.00
N ASP A 326 -6.18 -14.16 10.70
CA ASP A 326 -7.51 -13.59 10.68
C ASP A 326 -7.81 -12.92 9.34
N ALA A 327 -6.84 -12.23 8.72
CA ALA A 327 -7.02 -11.64 7.39
C ALA A 327 -7.26 -12.71 6.31
N ARG A 328 -6.66 -13.90 6.46
CA ARG A 328 -6.94 -15.05 5.59
C ARG A 328 -8.35 -15.59 5.79
N ALA A 329 -8.80 -15.72 7.03
CA ALA A 329 -10.17 -16.10 7.34
C ALA A 329 -11.17 -15.07 6.77
N LEU A 330 -10.87 -13.78 6.90
CA LEU A 330 -11.67 -12.68 6.36
C LEU A 330 -11.77 -12.72 4.83
N LEU A 331 -10.65 -12.95 4.14
CA LEU A 331 -10.62 -13.11 2.68
C LEU A 331 -11.44 -14.33 2.22
N ALA A 332 -11.33 -15.45 2.93
CA ALA A 332 -12.07 -16.67 2.61
C ALA A 332 -13.59 -16.50 2.84
N ALA A 333 -13.99 -15.80 3.92
CA ALA A 333 -15.38 -15.54 4.24
C ALA A 333 -16.04 -14.52 3.30
N HIS A 334 -15.29 -13.50 2.88
CA HIS A 334 -15.78 -12.40 2.06
C HIS A 334 -14.88 -12.17 0.84
N PRO A 335 -14.86 -13.08 -0.15
CA PRO A 335 -13.97 -12.95 -1.30
C PRO A 335 -14.30 -11.70 -2.13
N PRO A 336 -13.29 -11.06 -2.74
CA PRO A 336 -13.45 -9.73 -3.33
C PRO A 336 -14.45 -9.71 -4.49
N GLU A 337 -14.67 -10.83 -5.18
CA GLU A 337 -15.65 -10.97 -6.27
C GLU A 337 -17.10 -10.72 -5.85
N GLN A 338 -17.39 -10.86 -4.56
CA GLN A 338 -18.71 -10.60 -3.98
C GLN A 338 -18.92 -9.11 -3.66
N LEU A 339 -17.84 -8.32 -3.64
CA LEU A 339 -17.87 -6.90 -3.30
C LEU A 339 -18.27 -6.06 -4.53
N PRO A 340 -19.28 -5.17 -4.44
CA PRO A 340 -19.70 -4.32 -5.57
C PRO A 340 -18.57 -3.50 -6.21
N SER A 341 -17.66 -2.96 -5.40
CA SER A 341 -16.53 -2.15 -5.88
C SER A 341 -15.51 -2.97 -6.69
N TRP A 342 -15.46 -4.28 -6.51
CA TRP A 342 -14.60 -5.15 -7.32
C TRP A 342 -14.94 -5.09 -8.80
N ARG A 343 -16.23 -5.04 -9.15
CA ARG A 343 -16.67 -4.96 -10.55
C ARG A 343 -16.73 -3.52 -11.06
N SER A 344 -17.13 -2.59 -10.20
CA SER A 344 -17.44 -1.21 -10.61
C SER A 344 -16.26 -0.24 -10.53
N ARG A 345 -15.29 -0.45 -9.62
CA ARG A 345 -14.17 0.48 -9.39
C ARG A 345 -12.81 -0.11 -9.74
N VAL A 346 -12.59 -1.40 -9.51
CA VAL A 346 -11.30 -2.03 -9.82
C VAL A 346 -11.23 -2.31 -11.34
N SER A 347 -10.30 -1.66 -12.04
CA SER A 347 -10.07 -1.89 -13.47
C SER A 347 -9.81 -3.38 -13.77
N PRO A 348 -10.32 -3.95 -14.87
CA PRO A 348 -9.94 -5.30 -15.33
C PRO A 348 -8.43 -5.45 -15.59
N HIS A 349 -7.72 -4.35 -15.74
CA HIS A 349 -6.27 -4.30 -15.97
C HIS A 349 -5.48 -4.02 -14.68
N SER A 350 -6.13 -3.96 -13.52
CA SER A 350 -5.50 -3.81 -12.20
C SER A 350 -4.69 -5.04 -11.80
N VAL A 351 -3.59 -4.85 -11.07
CA VAL A 351 -2.84 -5.96 -10.42
C VAL A 351 -3.73 -6.84 -9.55
N LEU A 352 -4.78 -6.27 -8.94
CA LEU A 352 -5.73 -7.05 -8.16
C LEU A 352 -6.38 -8.15 -9.00
N LYS A 353 -6.59 -7.94 -10.29
CA LYS A 353 -7.21 -8.91 -11.21
C LYS A 353 -6.20 -9.68 -12.06
N THR A 354 -5.08 -9.06 -12.41
CA THR A 354 -4.06 -9.69 -13.29
C THR A 354 -3.09 -10.60 -12.53
N ALA A 355 -3.04 -10.51 -11.19
CA ALA A 355 -2.13 -11.27 -10.34
C ALA A 355 -2.84 -12.07 -9.23
N ARG A 356 -4.03 -12.62 -9.52
CA ARG A 356 -4.81 -13.48 -8.58
C ARG A 356 -4.10 -14.79 -8.24
N SER A 357 -3.44 -15.41 -9.22
CA SER A 357 -2.68 -16.65 -8.99
C SER A 357 -1.22 -16.31 -8.72
N LEU A 358 -0.65 -16.79 -7.61
CA LEU A 358 0.78 -16.67 -7.31
C LEU A 358 1.62 -17.27 -8.44
N ARG A 359 1.32 -18.51 -8.84
CA ARG A 359 2.00 -19.21 -9.95
C ARG A 359 1.87 -18.45 -11.27
N GLY A 360 0.65 -17.97 -11.57
CA GLY A 360 0.40 -17.16 -12.77
C GLY A 360 1.19 -15.85 -12.77
N CYS A 361 1.25 -15.14 -11.63
CA CYS A 361 2.00 -13.89 -11.48
C CYS A 361 3.51 -14.11 -11.57
N ALA A 362 4.04 -15.14 -10.89
CA ALA A 362 5.46 -15.49 -10.95
C ALA A 362 5.91 -15.84 -12.38
N GLY A 363 5.03 -16.47 -13.18
CA GLY A 363 5.29 -16.78 -14.59
C GLY A 363 5.20 -15.58 -15.55
N GLN A 364 4.71 -14.42 -15.12
CA GLN A 364 4.59 -13.24 -16.00
C GLN A 364 5.95 -12.58 -16.24
N SER A 365 6.15 -12.08 -17.46
CA SER A 365 7.29 -11.21 -17.79
C SER A 365 6.98 -9.76 -17.46
N LEU A 366 8.01 -8.93 -17.33
CA LEU A 366 7.84 -7.47 -17.11
C LEU A 366 7.07 -6.78 -18.24
N ALA A 367 7.18 -7.29 -19.47
CA ALA A 367 6.43 -6.79 -20.62
C ALA A 367 4.91 -6.94 -20.45
N VAL A 368 4.44 -7.97 -19.73
CA VAL A 368 3.02 -8.13 -19.38
C VAL A 368 2.58 -7.02 -18.42
N GLY A 369 3.43 -6.67 -17.45
CA GLY A 369 3.21 -5.55 -16.55
C GLY A 369 3.09 -4.22 -17.29
N GLU A 370 4.02 -3.94 -18.19
CA GLU A 370 4.00 -2.74 -19.05
C GLU A 370 2.76 -2.69 -19.96
N TYR A 371 2.36 -3.83 -20.53
CA TYR A 371 1.14 -3.93 -21.32
C TYR A 371 -0.08 -3.50 -20.50
N PHE A 372 -0.29 -4.08 -19.31
CA PHE A 372 -1.42 -3.72 -18.47
C PHE A 372 -1.35 -2.30 -17.93
N PHE A 373 -0.14 -1.78 -17.68
CA PHE A 373 0.06 -0.36 -17.38
C PHE A 373 -0.51 0.53 -18.48
N GLY A 374 -0.11 0.27 -19.73
CA GLY A 374 -0.58 1.02 -20.90
C GLY A 374 -2.10 0.93 -21.09
N ARG A 375 -2.68 -0.25 -20.80
CA ARG A 375 -4.14 -0.46 -20.86
C ARG A 375 -4.90 0.37 -19.82
N GLN A 376 -4.44 0.37 -18.57
CA GLN A 376 -5.06 1.13 -17.49
C GLN A 376 -4.88 2.65 -17.72
N MET A 377 -3.70 3.07 -18.21
CA MET A 377 -3.47 4.44 -18.66
C MET A 377 -4.43 4.89 -19.78
N ALA A 378 -4.71 4.02 -20.75
CA ALA A 378 -5.65 4.32 -21.82
C ALA A 378 -7.10 4.43 -21.31
N GLU A 379 -7.47 3.62 -20.32
CA GLU A 379 -8.75 3.67 -19.61
C GLU A 379 -8.92 5.01 -18.87
N MET A 380 -7.96 5.37 -18.02
CA MET A 380 -7.96 6.63 -17.27
C MET A 380 -8.08 7.85 -18.20
N ARG A 381 -7.31 7.89 -19.30
CA ARG A 381 -7.40 8.97 -20.29
C ARG A 381 -8.77 9.05 -20.97
N ARG A 382 -9.47 7.93 -21.14
CA ARG A 382 -10.84 7.91 -21.69
C ARG A 382 -11.83 8.48 -20.68
N GLU A 383 -11.68 8.13 -19.41
CA GLU A 383 -12.51 8.65 -18.31
C GLU A 383 -12.33 10.15 -18.14
N GLU A 384 -11.10 10.65 -18.05
CA GLU A 384 -10.83 12.10 -17.97
C GLU A 384 -11.43 12.86 -19.16
N ARG A 385 -11.35 12.30 -20.38
CA ARG A 385 -11.98 12.90 -21.57
C ARG A 385 -13.50 12.91 -21.44
N ARG A 386 -14.10 11.81 -20.98
CA ARG A 386 -15.56 11.74 -20.75
C ARG A 386 -16.00 12.76 -19.71
N GLU A 387 -15.30 12.89 -18.60
CA GLU A 387 -15.59 13.90 -17.57
C GLU A 387 -15.44 15.32 -18.08
N LYS A 388 -14.39 15.61 -18.87
CA LYS A 388 -14.22 16.92 -19.52
C LYS A 388 -15.37 17.23 -20.47
N VAL A 389 -15.77 16.27 -21.30
CA VAL A 389 -16.93 16.40 -22.20
C VAL A 389 -18.23 16.58 -21.40
N GLN A 390 -18.46 15.81 -20.35
CA GLN A 390 -19.63 15.94 -19.48
C GLN A 390 -19.68 17.31 -18.80
N ARG A 391 -18.56 17.78 -18.25
CA ARG A 391 -18.45 19.14 -17.68
C ARG A 391 -18.73 20.22 -18.73
N LEU A 392 -18.23 20.04 -19.95
CA LEU A 392 -18.51 20.93 -21.07
C LEU A 392 -20.01 20.93 -21.39
N LEU A 393 -20.62 19.76 -21.63
CA LEU A 393 -22.06 19.62 -21.89
C LEU A 393 -22.90 20.24 -20.76
N TRP A 394 -22.53 20.02 -19.50
CA TRP A 394 -23.23 20.56 -18.35
C TRP A 394 -23.09 22.09 -18.23
N ARG A 395 -21.96 22.67 -18.65
CA ARG A 395 -21.77 24.12 -18.77
C ARG A 395 -22.60 24.71 -19.90
N TYR A 396 -22.71 24.03 -21.04
CA TYR A 396 -23.47 24.50 -22.20
C TYR A 396 -24.97 24.16 -22.15
N ARG A 397 -25.44 23.34 -21.19
CA ARG A 397 -26.87 22.99 -21.07
C ARG A 397 -27.79 24.21 -20.86
N GLY A 398 -27.32 25.22 -20.12
CA GLY A 398 -28.07 26.46 -19.88
C GLY A 398 -28.18 27.32 -21.13
N PRO A 399 -27.05 27.72 -21.74
CA PRO A 399 -27.05 28.47 -23.00
C PRO A 399 -27.78 27.76 -24.13
N ALA A 400 -27.59 26.45 -24.29
CA ALA A 400 -28.26 25.67 -25.34
C ALA A 400 -29.79 25.61 -25.13
N ARG A 401 -30.27 25.53 -23.88
CA ARG A 401 -31.71 25.65 -23.57
C ARG A 401 -32.24 27.03 -23.92
N ALA A 402 -31.51 28.10 -23.59
CA ALA A 402 -31.91 29.47 -23.91
C ALA A 402 -31.99 29.71 -25.44
N VAL A 403 -30.99 29.23 -26.20
CA VAL A 403 -31.00 29.29 -27.66
C VAL A 403 -32.13 28.45 -28.25
N GLY A 404 -32.35 27.24 -27.74
CA GLY A 404 -33.46 26.38 -28.16
C GLY A 404 -34.83 27.00 -27.94
N VAL A 405 -35.03 27.63 -26.78
CA VAL A 405 -36.26 28.41 -26.46
C VAL A 405 -36.41 29.59 -27.41
N ALA A 406 -35.34 30.35 -27.66
CA ALA A 406 -35.38 31.51 -28.58
C ALA A 406 -35.73 31.10 -30.02
N VAL A 407 -35.17 29.99 -30.51
CA VAL A 407 -35.49 29.43 -31.84
C VAL A 407 -36.96 28.97 -31.88
N ALA A 408 -37.43 28.26 -30.85
CA ALA A 408 -38.83 27.83 -30.78
C ALA A 408 -39.79 29.03 -30.75
N PHE A 409 -39.47 30.08 -30.00
CA PHE A 409 -40.21 31.34 -30.01
C PHE A 409 -40.20 32.01 -31.38
N GLY A 410 -39.05 32.05 -32.07
CA GLY A 410 -38.94 32.59 -33.42
C GLY A 410 -39.78 31.82 -34.44
N VAL A 411 -39.77 30.49 -34.39
CA VAL A 411 -40.60 29.62 -35.23
C VAL A 411 -42.08 29.82 -34.92
N LEU A 412 -42.46 29.88 -33.63
CA LEU A 412 -43.84 30.11 -33.22
C LEU A 412 -44.33 31.49 -33.67
N ALA A 413 -43.52 32.55 -33.51
CA ALA A 413 -43.85 33.89 -33.96
C ALA A 413 -43.97 33.97 -35.49
N TYR A 414 -43.09 33.28 -36.23
CA TYR A 414 -43.20 33.16 -37.69
C TYR A 414 -44.48 32.43 -38.09
N TRP A 415 -44.83 31.35 -37.40
CA TRP A 415 -46.04 30.58 -37.68
C TRP A 415 -47.30 31.39 -37.39
N VAL A 416 -47.38 32.07 -36.23
CA VAL A 416 -48.49 32.98 -35.90
C VAL A 416 -48.61 34.09 -36.94
N ARG A 417 -47.48 34.70 -37.37
CA ARG A 417 -47.47 35.73 -38.41
C ARG A 417 -47.96 35.19 -39.75
N ARG A 418 -47.54 33.99 -40.14
CA ARG A 418 -47.95 33.35 -41.39
C ARG A 418 -49.44 33.00 -41.36
N SER A 419 -49.93 32.44 -40.26
CA SER A 419 -51.34 32.10 -40.04
C SER A 419 -52.25 33.33 -40.05
N ALA A 420 -51.78 34.46 -39.51
CA ALA A 420 -52.49 35.74 -39.55
C ALA A 420 -52.54 36.39 -40.95
N VAL A 421 -51.57 36.08 -41.82
CA VAL A 421 -51.54 36.57 -43.21
C VAL A 421 -52.36 35.68 -44.15
N SER A 422 -52.52 34.38 -43.84
CA SER A 422 -53.27 33.42 -44.67
C SER A 422 -54.76 33.27 -44.33
N GLY A 423 -55.24 33.86 -43.23
CA GLY A 423 -56.64 33.78 -42.82
C GLY A 423 -57.09 35.05 -42.13
N GLY A 424 -57.95 35.83 -42.80
CA GLY A 424 -58.62 36.95 -42.18
C GLY A 424 -59.44 36.48 -40.97
N VAL A 425 -59.19 37.14 -39.84
CA VAL A 425 -59.89 37.04 -38.54
C VAL A 425 -59.50 35.85 -37.65
N ALA A 426 -58.69 36.14 -36.62
CA ALA A 426 -59.02 35.83 -35.22
C ALA A 426 -58.04 36.53 -34.26
N ALA A 427 -58.50 37.60 -33.61
CA ALA A 427 -57.79 38.36 -32.57
C ALA A 427 -57.73 37.60 -31.22
N GLY A 428 -57.47 36.29 -31.25
CA GLY A 428 -57.37 35.41 -30.07
C GLY A 428 -55.93 35.15 -29.61
N PRO A 429 -54.99 34.74 -30.50
CA PRO A 429 -53.64 34.33 -30.08
C PRO A 429 -52.77 35.50 -29.59
N VAL A 430 -52.98 36.70 -30.14
CA VAL A 430 -52.21 37.90 -29.80
C VAL A 430 -52.53 38.38 -28.37
N ARG A 431 -53.80 38.29 -27.93
CA ARG A 431 -54.20 38.65 -26.55
C ARG A 431 -53.68 37.66 -25.50
N TYR A 432 -53.59 36.37 -25.87
CA TYR A 432 -53.05 35.33 -24.98
C TYR A 432 -51.53 35.46 -24.80
N MET A 433 -50.80 35.83 -25.86
CA MET A 433 -49.35 36.08 -25.79
C MET A 433 -49.01 37.35 -25.00
N THR A 434 -49.78 38.44 -25.13
CA THR A 434 -49.58 39.64 -24.30
C THR A 434 -49.82 39.37 -22.81
N ALA A 435 -50.78 38.50 -22.46
CA ALA A 435 -51.06 38.12 -21.08
C ALA A 435 -49.93 37.26 -20.46
N LEU A 436 -49.33 36.36 -21.24
CA LEU A 436 -48.19 35.54 -20.81
C LEU A 436 -46.91 36.36 -20.60
N VAL A 437 -46.63 37.33 -21.48
CA VAL A 437 -45.46 38.21 -21.35
C VAL A 437 -45.62 39.17 -20.16
N SER A 438 -46.84 39.68 -19.89
CA SER A 438 -47.09 40.51 -18.70
C SER A 438 -47.00 39.72 -17.39
N ALA A 439 -47.37 38.44 -17.39
CA ALA A 439 -47.23 37.58 -16.21
C ALA A 439 -45.76 37.21 -15.93
N TRP A 440 -44.93 37.09 -16.97
CA TRP A 440 -43.51 36.75 -16.83
C TRP A 440 -42.64 37.94 -16.37
N LEU A 441 -43.07 39.18 -16.61
CA LEU A 441 -42.37 40.41 -16.21
C LEU A 441 -42.72 40.88 -14.78
N GLN A 442 -43.62 40.19 -14.07
CA GLN A 442 -44.09 40.57 -12.73
C GLN A 442 -43.56 39.70 -11.57
N GLU A 443 -42.64 38.76 -11.80
CA GLU A 443 -41.97 38.05 -10.71
C GLU A 443 -40.74 38.86 -10.24
N PRO A 444 -40.72 39.39 -9.01
CA PRO A 444 -39.55 40.07 -8.46
C PRO A 444 -38.48 39.05 -8.03
N PHE A 445 -37.22 39.48 -8.10
CA PHE A 445 -36.00 38.77 -7.68
C PHE A 445 -36.02 38.24 -6.25
#